data_AF-A0A942B3X9-F1
#
_entry.id   AF-A0A942B3X9-F1
#
_cell.length_a   1.000
_cell.length_b   1.000
_cell.length_c   1.000
_cell.angle_alpha   90.00
_cell.angle_beta   90.00
_cell.angle_gamma   90.00
#
_symmetry.space_group_name_H-M   'P 1'
#
loop_
_entity.id
_entity.type
_entity.pdbx_description
1 polymer ?
#
loop_
_entity_poly.entity_id
_entity_poly.type
_entity_poly.pdbx_seq_one_letter_code
_entity_poly.pdbx_strand_id
1 'polypeptide(L)' 'MSTRGGFTAWADTVLAGTGWTVATVREAARRTEDDRATAALADGFAAAARGVAVEQGGDVG' A
#
# COMPACT_ATOMS: atom_id res chain seq x y z
N MET A 1 -13.58 -9.39 8.73
CA MET A 1 -12.88 -8.42 7.86
C MET A 1 -11.63 -9.11 7.34
N SER A 2 -11.54 -9.45 6.04
CA SER A 2 -10.34 -10.10 5.51
C SER A 2 -9.16 -9.13 5.53
N THR A 3 -7.95 -9.61 5.84
CA THR A 3 -6.71 -8.79 5.97
C THR A 3 -6.50 -7.84 4.79
N ARG A 4 -6.79 -8.32 3.58
CA ARG A 4 -6.71 -7.51 2.36
C ARG A 4 -7.69 -6.32 2.36
N GLY A 5 -8.92 -6.53 2.83
CA GLY A 5 -9.92 -5.47 2.97
C GLY A 5 -9.60 -4.51 4.12
N GLY A 6 -9.01 -5.02 5.22
CA GLY A 6 -8.51 -4.18 6.32
C GLY A 6 -7.37 -3.27 5.91
N PHE A 7 -6.40 -3.80 5.18
CA PHE A 7 -5.27 -3.02 4.67
C PHE A 7 -5.71 -1.93 3.68
N THR A 8 -6.64 -2.24 2.77
CA THR A 8 -7.17 -1.23 1.83
C THR A 8 -7.88 -0.09 2.56
N ALA A 9 -8.73 -0.40 3.56
CA ALA A 9 -9.42 0.63 4.33
C ALA A 9 -8.45 1.53 5.13
N TRP A 10 -7.41 0.94 5.73
CA TRP A 10 -6.34 1.70 6.39
C TRP A 10 -5.58 2.60 5.40
N ALA A 11 -5.17 2.05 4.26
CA ALA A 11 -4.39 2.80 3.28
C ALA A 11 -5.21 3.95 2.65
N ASP A 12 -6.51 3.74 2.39
CA ASP A 12 -7.40 4.82 1.96
C ASP A 12 -7.60 5.89 3.04
N THR A 13 -7.56 5.50 4.33
CA THR A 13 -7.59 6.46 5.46
C THR A 13 -6.31 7.29 5.52
N VAL A 14 -5.14 6.69 5.29
CA VAL A 14 -3.84 7.40 5.24
C VAL A 14 -3.80 8.41 4.08
N LEU A 15 -4.44 8.09 2.96
CA LEU A 15 -4.52 8.96 1.79
C LEU A 15 -5.67 9.96 1.85
N ALA A 16 -6.52 9.92 2.87
CA ALA A 16 -7.63 10.84 3.00
C ALA A 16 -7.16 12.31 3.01
N GLY A 17 -7.84 13.16 2.25
CA GLY A 17 -7.49 14.57 2.09
C GLY A 17 -6.38 14.87 1.08
N THR A 18 -5.70 13.85 0.55
CA THR A 18 -4.70 14.02 -0.54
C THR A 18 -5.33 14.02 -1.93
N GLY A 19 -6.58 13.53 -2.05
CA GLY A 19 -7.25 13.24 -3.32
C GLY A 19 -6.84 11.90 -3.95
N TRP A 20 -5.97 11.13 -3.30
CA TRP A 20 -5.50 9.84 -3.77
C TRP A 20 -6.18 8.69 -3.02
N THR A 21 -6.24 7.53 -3.67
CA THR A 21 -6.68 6.24 -3.12
C THR A 21 -5.61 5.19 -3.42
N VAL A 22 -5.69 4.02 -2.79
CA VAL A 22 -4.79 2.89 -3.13
C VAL A 22 -4.86 2.56 -4.62
N ALA A 23 -6.03 2.70 -5.24
CA ALA A 23 -6.21 2.43 -6.67
C ALA A 23 -5.48 3.45 -7.54
N THR A 24 -5.53 4.74 -7.21
CA THR A 24 -4.85 5.79 -7.98
C THR A 24 -3.33 5.76 -7.77
N VAL A 25 -2.84 5.44 -6.56
CA VAL A 25 -1.41 5.18 -6.31
C VAL A 25 -0.92 4.05 -7.21
N ARG A 26 -1.65 2.92 -7.25
CA ARG A 26 -1.29 1.76 -8.08
C ARG A 26 -1.33 2.06 -9.57
N GLU A 27 -2.29 2.86 -10.02
CA GLU A 27 -2.38 3.28 -11.42
C GLU A 27 -1.26 4.25 -11.79
N ALA A 28 -0.96 5.24 -10.94
CA ALA A 28 0.14 6.18 -11.14
C ALA A 28 1.49 5.45 -11.19
N ALA A 29 1.73 4.51 -10.28
CA ALA A 29 2.95 3.69 -10.26
C ALA A 29 3.13 2.83 -11.54
N ARG A 30 2.04 2.47 -12.22
CA ARG A 30 2.10 1.76 -13.52
C ARG A 30 2.32 2.69 -14.71
N ARG A 31 1.86 3.94 -14.63
CA ARG A 31 1.91 4.90 -15.74
C ARG A 31 3.17 5.76 -15.77
N THR A 32 3.84 5.90 -14.64
CA THR A 32 4.97 6.81 -14.51
C THR A 32 6.16 6.05 -13.95
N GLU A 33 6.83 5.31 -14.83
CA GLU A 33 8.03 4.53 -14.51
C GLU A 33 9.19 5.42 -14.00
N ASP A 34 9.16 6.73 -14.31
CA ASP A 34 10.17 7.72 -13.88
C ASP A 34 9.79 8.56 -12.63
N ASP A 35 8.57 8.44 -12.09
CA ASP A 35 8.18 9.20 -10.90
C ASP A 35 8.59 8.45 -9.63
N ARG A 36 9.75 8.86 -9.13
CA ARG A 36 10.37 8.31 -7.92
C ARG A 36 9.53 8.52 -6.66
N ALA A 37 8.74 9.58 -6.58
CA ALA A 37 7.89 9.84 -5.42
C ALA A 37 6.71 8.86 -5.40
N THR A 38 6.08 8.65 -6.55
CA THR A 38 5.02 7.66 -6.73
C THR A 38 5.55 6.23 -6.51
N ALA A 39 6.76 5.92 -7.00
CA ALA A 39 7.41 4.63 -6.77
C ALA A 39 7.72 4.39 -5.27
N ALA A 40 8.31 5.37 -4.58
CA ALA A 40 8.60 5.27 -3.16
C ALA A 40 7.33 5.08 -2.31
N LEU A 41 6.23 5.75 -2.70
CA LEU A 41 4.94 5.59 -2.06
C LEU A 41 4.38 4.16 -2.26
N ALA A 42 4.44 3.64 -3.48
CA ALA A 42 4.00 2.28 -3.79
C ALA A 42 4.83 1.22 -3.03
N ASP A 43 6.15 1.41 -2.96
CA ASP A 43 7.06 0.55 -2.21
C ASP A 43 6.77 0.59 -0.70
N GLY A 44 6.48 1.78 -0.14
CA GLY A 44 6.07 1.94 1.25
C GLY A 44 4.80 1.15 1.58
N PHE A 45 3.78 1.20 0.72
CA PHE A 45 2.57 0.39 0.90
C PHE A 45 2.85 -1.12 0.75
N ALA A 46 3.74 -1.52 -0.16
CA ALA A 46 4.13 -2.91 -0.32
C ALA A 46 4.87 -3.43 0.93
N ALA A 47 5.77 -2.63 1.52
CA ALA A 47 6.47 -2.96 2.76
C ALA A 47 5.50 -3.07 3.94
N ALA A 48 4.55 -2.13 4.07
CA ALA A 48 3.52 -2.18 5.11
C ALA A 48 2.64 -3.45 5.01
N ALA A 49 2.24 -3.84 3.79
CA ALA A 49 1.48 -5.07 3.57
C ALA A 49 2.26 -6.33 3.98
N ARG A 50 3.58 -6.36 3.73
CA ARG A 50 4.46 -7.46 4.17
C ARG A 50 4.58 -7.51 5.69
N GLY A 51 4.77 -6.37 6.35
CA GLY A 51 4.82 -6.28 7.81
C GLY A 51 3.54 -6.80 8.47
N VAL A 52 2.37 -6.40 7.94
CA VAL A 52 1.07 -6.89 8.42
C VAL A 52 0.92 -8.41 8.23
N ALA A 53 1.47 -8.99 7.16
CA ALA A 53 1.46 -10.44 6.94
C ALA A 53 2.37 -11.19 7.92
N VAL A 54 3.53 -10.62 8.29
CA VAL A 54 4.45 -11.18 9.29
C VAL A 54 3.81 -11.18 10.68
N GLU A 55 3.23 -10.05 11.10
CA GLU A 55 2.55 -9.92 12.40
C GLU A 55 1.33 -10.85 12.55
N GLN A 56 0.73 -11.28 11.42
CA GLN A 56 -0.45 -12.14 11.41
C GLN A 56 -0.16 -13.65 11.31
N GLY A 57 1.10 -14.06 11.19
CA GLY A 57 1.43 -15.49 11.10
C GLY A 57 2.84 -15.88 10.68
N GLY A 58 3.86 -15.04 10.91
CA GLY A 58 5.25 -15.37 10.61
C GLY A 58 5.90 -16.26 11.67
N ASP A 59 5.72 -17.58 11.58
CA ASP A 59 6.83 -18.50 11.82
C ASP A 59 7.84 -18.27 10.69
N VAL A 60 9.04 -17.80 11.04
CA VAL A 60 10.13 -17.64 10.08
C VAL A 60 10.85 -18.98 10.02
N GLY A 61 10.44 -19.82 9.08
CA GLY A 61 11.25 -20.93 8.56
C GLY A 61 12.31 -20.45 7.59
#